data_AF-A0A0M0LQL6-F1
#
_entry.id   AF-A0A0M0LQL6-F1
#
_cell.length_a   1.000
_cell.length_b   1.000
_cell.length_c   1.000
_cell.angle_alpha   90.00
_cell.angle_beta   90.00
_cell.angle_gamma   90.00
#
_symmetry.space_group_name_H-M   'P 1'
#
loop_
_entity.id
_entity.type
_entity.pdbx_description
1 polymer ?
#
loop_
_entity_poly.entity_id
_entity_poly.type
_entity_poly.pdbx_seq_one_letter_code
_entity_poly.pdbx_strand_id
1 'polypeptide(L)'
;MATPNVGDVVSVRGCLCTVKYVGSPRFADGVWVGVAFDTAIGRNDGMVEGISYFKCPPRHGLFVRPSQVLPSSAASSKVERDAPEEHVQAWKVQENVMEIEAIQAGRDGARVLKHLESNFPAEAGGASPSLSRSKPLRPSRRGPGVLGRQGSGTSLAGTTKEGDLAAMLLARYGAPPARYNGPSFSGTPTPAQMVELCDSIKRRVAHSAGETAVAAHLAITLMAGVKEQLEREAASVVELNITDGRIVVVGDTHGQLNDFCWILKAHGPPAPGNVYLVNGDIADRGPNAVEIYLILFGYMLTCPGCPPACQCSLRRPPSHRYMLACPGCVYLNRGNHESFDMNIRGFHEGGGFAQEATYKYDADVFKLFQAIFNLLPLATRINQEVLVLHGGLCRTGNATLAQMRAIDRVRPVPVSTNDARDLLFFDTMWADPQEAAGIDRSQARGSVCVTFGPDITRRFCEINRLRMIVRSHEVPKTMSGVAVQHDGRLITVFSASNYCGRIGNTGGTMLLTPSLDYQLMEHWSPTLAELLRIEDEERRAAAGEAEAPAAPAAPKQLRRQFSADAEKLMQASVFECHS
;
A
#
# COMPACT_ATOMS: atom_id res chain seq x y z
N MET A 1 5.87 23.35 35.55
CA MET A 1 4.40 23.40 35.68
C MET A 1 4.03 22.88 37.06
N ALA A 2 3.01 23.44 37.70
CA ALA A 2 2.53 22.95 38.98
C ALA A 2 1.95 21.54 38.81
N THR A 3 2.26 20.63 39.74
CA THR A 3 1.69 19.28 39.75
C THR A 3 0.19 19.40 40.07
N PRO A 4 -0.71 18.76 39.29
CA PRO A 4 -2.14 18.82 39.56
C PRO A 4 -2.47 18.15 40.90
N ASN A 5 -3.57 18.53 41.53
CA ASN A 5 -4.07 17.90 42.76
C ASN A 5 -5.08 16.80 42.42
N VAL A 6 -5.20 15.82 43.31
CA VAL A 6 -6.27 14.81 43.22
C VAL A 6 -7.63 15.52 43.35
N GLY A 7 -8.52 15.26 42.40
CA GLY A 7 -9.81 15.94 42.27
C GLY A 7 -9.85 17.00 41.18
N ASP A 8 -8.70 17.47 40.67
CA ASP A 8 -8.67 18.46 39.60
C ASP A 8 -9.23 17.89 38.29
N VAL A 9 -10.00 18.72 37.57
CA VAL A 9 -10.41 18.43 36.20
C VAL A 9 -9.36 19.00 35.26
N VAL A 10 -8.76 18.12 34.45
CA VAL A 10 -7.60 18.43 33.61
C VAL A 10 -7.81 17.87 32.20
N SER A 11 -7.04 18.38 31.24
CA SER A 11 -7.00 17.85 29.88
C SER A 11 -5.81 16.92 29.71
N VAL A 12 -6.06 15.68 29.32
CA VAL A 12 -5.02 14.71 28.96
C VAL A 12 -5.32 14.22 27.55
N ARG A 13 -4.36 14.41 26.63
CA ARG A 13 -4.50 14.07 25.20
C ARG A 13 -5.73 14.70 24.52
N GLY A 14 -6.13 15.90 24.97
CA GLY A 14 -7.27 16.64 24.41
C GLY A 14 -8.63 16.28 25.00
N CYS A 15 -8.70 15.33 25.94
CA CYS A 15 -9.92 14.92 26.61
C CYS A 15 -9.95 15.37 28.08
N LEU A 16 -11.13 15.78 28.55
CA LEU A 16 -11.34 16.10 29.96
C LEU A 16 -11.35 14.83 30.80
N CYS A 17 -10.66 14.90 31.95
CA CYS A 17 -10.57 13.79 32.90
C CYS A 17 -10.37 14.33 34.31
N THR A 18 -10.68 13.50 35.30
CA THR A 18 -10.48 13.83 36.71
C THR A 18 -9.21 13.18 37.23
N VAL A 19 -8.33 13.94 37.88
CA VAL A 19 -7.14 13.39 38.55
C VAL A 19 -7.58 12.57 39.76
N LYS A 20 -7.17 11.30 39.81
CA LYS A 20 -7.49 10.34 40.86
C LYS A 20 -6.29 9.90 41.69
N TYR A 21 -5.07 10.09 41.18
CA TYR A 21 -3.84 9.72 41.86
C TYR A 21 -2.70 10.65 41.45
N VAL A 22 -1.86 11.05 42.40
CA VAL A 22 -0.60 11.76 42.13
C VAL A 22 0.44 11.22 43.08
N GLY A 23 1.49 10.61 42.55
CA GLY A 23 2.52 9.98 43.38
C GLY A 23 3.43 9.06 42.60
N SER A 24 4.33 8.36 43.29
CA SER A 24 5.22 7.38 42.68
C SER A 24 4.59 5.98 42.79
N PRO A 25 4.06 5.41 41.68
CA PRO A 25 3.46 4.09 41.70
C PRO A 25 4.56 3.01 41.74
N ARG A 26 4.21 1.77 42.11
CA ARG A 26 5.20 0.69 42.20
C ARG A 26 5.72 0.21 40.85
N PHE A 27 4.93 0.38 39.79
CA PHE A 27 5.28 -0.10 38.45
C PHE A 27 6.22 0.84 37.69
N ALA A 28 6.46 2.07 38.19
CA ALA A 28 7.29 3.04 37.47
C ALA A 28 7.92 4.11 38.37
N ASP A 29 9.17 4.45 38.08
CA ASP A 29 9.92 5.47 38.82
C ASP A 29 9.44 6.89 38.52
N GLY A 30 9.54 7.74 39.55
CA GLY A 30 9.18 9.15 39.53
C GLY A 30 7.69 9.40 39.75
N VAL A 31 7.30 10.67 39.72
CA VAL A 31 5.89 11.07 39.92
C VAL A 31 5.07 10.74 38.67
N TRP A 32 3.91 10.13 38.89
CA TRP A 32 2.88 9.86 37.92
C TRP A 32 1.54 10.43 38.38
N VAL A 33 0.69 10.70 37.40
CA VAL A 33 -0.68 11.16 37.60
C VAL A 33 -1.62 10.09 37.06
N GLY A 34 -2.44 9.50 37.93
CA GLY A 34 -3.54 8.64 37.54
C GLY A 34 -4.79 9.49 37.32
N VAL A 35 -5.41 9.35 36.16
CA VAL A 35 -6.64 10.06 35.77
C VAL A 35 -7.77 9.07 35.48
N ALA A 36 -9.00 9.49 35.72
CA ALA A 36 -10.20 8.76 35.33
C ALA A 36 -11.01 9.60 34.32
N PHE A 37 -11.35 8.98 33.20
CA PHE A 37 -12.24 9.51 32.18
C PHE A 37 -13.70 9.17 32.51
N ASP A 38 -14.63 10.01 32.05
CA ASP A 38 -16.06 9.75 32.17
C ASP A 38 -16.51 8.64 31.19
N THR A 39 -15.74 8.39 30.13
CA THR A 39 -15.96 7.35 29.11
C THR A 39 -14.86 6.28 29.08
N ALA A 40 -15.16 5.12 28.48
CA ALA A 40 -14.33 3.91 28.47
C ALA A 40 -13.11 3.96 27.52
N ILE A 41 -12.33 5.05 27.63
CA ILE A 41 -11.21 5.38 26.75
C ILE A 41 -9.82 5.18 27.40
N GLY A 42 -9.80 4.88 28.70
CA GLY A 42 -8.62 4.50 29.48
C GLY A 42 -8.18 3.04 29.26
N ARG A 43 -7.16 2.62 30.02
CA ARG A 43 -6.48 1.31 29.90
C ARG A 43 -6.71 0.38 31.08
N ASN A 44 -7.10 0.94 32.21
CA ASN A 44 -7.31 0.19 33.44
C ASN A 44 -8.55 0.71 34.15
N ASP A 45 -8.87 0.13 35.29
CA ASP A 45 -9.88 0.56 36.26
C ASP A 45 -9.25 1.30 37.46
N GLY A 46 -8.00 1.72 37.33
CA GLY A 46 -7.16 2.25 38.39
C GLY A 46 -6.25 1.21 39.07
N MET A 47 -6.27 -0.04 38.59
CA MET A 47 -5.37 -1.12 38.97
C MET A 47 -4.30 -1.38 37.91
N VAL A 48 -3.04 -1.52 38.33
CA VAL A 48 -1.90 -1.86 37.46
C VAL A 48 -1.04 -2.90 38.16
N GLU A 49 -0.69 -3.99 37.47
CA GLU A 49 0.12 -5.11 38.01
C GLU A 49 -0.43 -5.69 39.33
N GLY A 50 -1.75 -5.83 39.45
CA GLY A 50 -2.34 -6.38 40.67
C GLY A 50 -2.49 -5.37 41.82
N ILE A 51 -2.09 -4.11 41.64
CA ILE A 51 -2.11 -3.09 42.70
C ILE A 51 -3.12 -2.00 42.33
N SER A 52 -4.09 -1.77 43.22
CA SER A 52 -5.10 -0.72 43.07
C SER A 52 -4.58 0.60 43.63
N TYR A 53 -4.49 1.62 42.77
CA TYR A 53 -4.05 2.98 43.16
C TYR A 53 -5.22 3.94 43.28
N PHE A 54 -6.25 3.77 42.44
CA PHE A 54 -7.51 4.47 42.49
C PHE A 54 -8.61 3.55 41.91
N LYS A 55 -9.87 3.99 41.96
CA LYS A 55 -11.00 3.22 41.43
C LYS A 55 -11.76 4.01 40.37
N CYS A 56 -12.02 3.37 39.25
CA CYS A 56 -12.92 3.84 38.19
C CYS A 56 -13.50 2.63 37.44
N PRO A 57 -14.50 2.80 36.56
CA PRO A 57 -15.01 1.69 35.77
C PRO A 57 -13.92 1.07 34.86
N PRO A 58 -14.08 -0.21 34.45
CA PRO A 58 -13.13 -0.85 33.54
C PRO A 58 -12.90 -0.02 32.27
N ARG A 59 -11.63 0.22 31.95
CA ARG A 59 -11.18 1.06 30.82
C ARG A 59 -11.46 2.55 30.98
N HIS A 60 -11.58 3.08 32.20
CA HIS A 60 -11.70 4.54 32.42
C HIS A 60 -10.42 5.15 33.01
N GLY A 61 -9.50 4.34 33.53
CA GLY A 61 -8.28 4.79 34.20
C GLY A 61 -7.06 4.83 33.28
N LEU A 62 -6.19 5.83 33.47
CA LEU A 62 -4.91 5.96 32.78
C LEU A 62 -3.86 6.59 33.68
N PHE A 63 -2.60 6.14 33.58
CA PHE A 63 -1.45 6.78 34.21
C PHE A 63 -0.64 7.54 33.19
N VAL A 64 -0.33 8.81 33.50
CA VAL A 64 0.45 9.72 32.65
C VAL A 64 1.52 10.45 33.45
N ARG A 65 2.51 11.03 32.75
CA ARG A 65 3.49 11.91 33.37
C ARG A 65 2.88 13.29 33.67
N PRO A 66 3.35 14.01 34.72
CA PRO A 66 2.85 15.36 35.01
C PRO A 66 2.93 16.33 33.83
N SER A 67 3.93 16.17 32.93
CA SER A 67 4.07 16.98 31.71
C SER A 67 2.97 16.77 30.66
N GLN A 68 2.21 15.68 30.77
CA GLN A 68 1.12 15.33 29.86
C GLN A 68 -0.24 15.81 30.37
N VAL A 69 -0.28 16.43 31.54
CA VAL A 69 -1.49 16.99 32.13
C VAL A 69 -1.54 18.48 31.82
N LEU A 70 -2.58 18.89 31.09
CA LEU A 70 -2.80 20.27 30.70
C LEU A 70 -3.99 20.88 31.46
N PRO A 71 -4.07 22.22 31.60
CA PRO A 71 -5.24 22.89 32.17
C PRO A 71 -6.52 22.52 31.40
N SER A 72 -7.66 22.47 32.08
CA SER A 72 -8.96 22.16 31.45
C SER A 72 -9.34 23.12 30.32
N SER A 73 -8.85 24.37 30.36
CA SER A 73 -9.02 25.36 29.29
C SER A 73 -8.28 25.04 27.98
N ALA A 74 -7.34 24.10 27.99
CA ALA A 74 -6.62 23.63 26.81
C ALA A 74 -7.39 22.52 26.05
N ALA A 75 -8.55 22.09 26.54
CA ALA A 75 -9.45 21.23 25.77
C ALA A 75 -10.09 22.06 24.63
N SER A 76 -10.05 21.53 23.39
CA SER A 76 -10.75 22.12 22.26
C SER A 76 -12.24 22.26 22.58
N SER A 77 -12.84 23.41 22.26
CA SER A 77 -14.26 23.75 22.47
C SER A 77 -15.27 22.81 21.78
N LYS A 78 -14.81 21.72 21.16
CA LYS A 78 -15.63 20.69 20.48
C LYS A 78 -15.40 19.26 20.98
N VAL A 79 -14.72 19.04 22.11
CA VAL A 79 -14.63 17.69 22.71
C VAL A 79 -15.58 17.64 23.90
N GLU A 80 -16.83 17.25 23.63
CA GLU A 80 -17.80 16.91 24.66
C GLU A 80 -17.33 15.69 25.47
N ARG A 81 -17.86 15.56 26.69
CA ARG A 81 -17.51 14.56 27.72
C ARG A 81 -17.59 13.10 27.26
N ASP A 82 -18.14 12.86 26.07
CA ASP A 82 -18.23 11.57 25.40
C ASP A 82 -17.40 11.57 24.10
N ALA A 83 -16.15 11.11 24.17
CA ALA A 83 -15.31 10.94 22.98
C ALA A 83 -15.84 9.78 22.11
N PRO A 84 -16.12 9.97 20.81
CA PRO A 84 -16.59 8.90 19.92
C PRO A 84 -15.57 7.75 19.80
N GLU A 85 -16.04 6.52 19.55
CA GLU A 85 -15.20 5.31 19.38
C GLU A 85 -14.04 5.48 18.37
N GLU A 86 -14.19 6.36 17.37
CA GLU A 86 -13.16 6.71 16.39
C GLU A 86 -11.90 7.34 17.02
N HIS A 87 -12.07 8.16 18.07
CA HIS A 87 -10.96 8.79 18.79
C HIS A 87 -10.17 7.79 19.66
N VAL A 88 -10.85 6.78 20.21
CA VAL A 88 -10.24 5.69 21.02
C VAL A 88 -9.41 4.76 20.13
N GLN A 89 -9.84 4.55 18.88
CA GLN A 89 -9.16 3.70 17.91
C GLN A 89 -7.90 4.37 17.34
N ALA A 90 -7.93 5.68 17.09
CA ALA A 90 -6.74 6.44 16.70
C ALA A 90 -5.60 6.33 17.75
N TRP A 91 -5.96 6.23 19.03
CA TRP A 91 -4.98 6.12 20.13
C TRP A 91 -4.28 4.77 20.21
N LYS A 92 -4.97 3.67 19.85
CA LYS A 92 -4.36 2.33 19.81
C LYS A 92 -3.41 2.17 18.63
N VAL A 93 -3.73 2.81 17.51
CA VAL A 93 -2.91 2.80 16.30
C VAL A 93 -1.61 3.58 16.52
N GLN A 94 -1.65 4.75 17.17
CA GLN A 94 -0.45 5.56 17.43
C GLN A 94 0.60 4.85 18.31
N GLU A 95 0.17 4.03 19.28
CA GLU A 95 1.11 3.28 20.14
C GLU A 95 1.72 2.06 19.46
N ASN A 96 0.94 1.31 18.68
CA ASN A 96 1.48 0.21 17.87
C ASN A 96 2.48 0.72 16.82
N VAL A 97 2.26 1.94 16.30
CA VAL A 97 3.17 2.61 15.35
C VAL A 97 4.48 3.03 16.04
N MET A 98 4.43 3.64 17.23
CA MET A 98 5.62 4.01 18.02
C MET A 98 6.45 2.79 18.46
N GLU A 99 5.79 1.66 18.74
CA GLU A 99 6.44 0.39 19.12
C GLU A 99 7.15 -0.27 17.92
N ILE A 100 6.59 -0.12 16.71
CA ILE A 100 7.19 -0.56 15.44
C ILE A 100 8.37 0.35 15.03
N GLU A 101 8.27 1.66 15.23
CA GLU A 101 9.35 2.63 15.00
C GLU A 101 10.58 2.34 15.87
N ALA A 102 10.38 1.89 17.13
CA ALA A 102 11.47 1.51 18.02
C ALA A 102 12.21 0.25 17.57
N ILE A 103 11.50 -0.72 16.98
CA ILE A 103 12.05 -1.99 16.48
C ILE A 103 12.92 -1.76 15.22
N GLN A 104 12.50 -0.85 14.32
CA GLN A 104 13.26 -0.56 13.10
C GLN A 104 14.40 0.46 13.30
N ALA A 105 14.34 1.30 14.34
CA ALA A 105 15.35 2.34 14.61
C ALA A 105 16.59 1.85 15.39
N GLY A 106 16.73 0.54 15.67
CA GLY A 106 17.96 -0.03 16.22
C GLY A 106 18.36 0.48 17.62
N ARG A 107 17.41 0.89 18.46
CA ARG A 107 17.69 1.30 19.85
C ARG A 107 17.23 0.23 20.84
N ASP A 108 18.22 -0.49 21.39
CA ASP A 108 18.17 -1.34 22.59
C ASP A 108 17.12 -2.47 22.65
N GLY A 109 17.13 -3.37 21.65
CA GLY A 109 16.37 -4.62 21.66
C GLY A 109 16.64 -5.56 22.85
N ALA A 110 17.75 -5.38 23.58
CA ALA A 110 18.09 -6.21 24.75
C ALA A 110 17.24 -5.90 25.98
N ARG A 111 16.68 -4.69 26.11
CA ARG A 111 15.84 -4.32 27.26
C ARG A 111 14.38 -4.76 27.06
N VAL A 112 13.92 -4.82 25.82
CA VAL A 112 12.59 -5.30 25.42
C VAL A 112 12.51 -6.83 25.47
N LEU A 113 13.56 -7.56 25.07
CA LEU A 113 13.63 -9.01 25.29
C LEU A 113 13.44 -9.38 26.77
N LYS A 114 14.04 -8.60 27.68
CA LYS A 114 13.89 -8.80 29.13
C LYS A 114 12.50 -8.44 29.67
N HIS A 115 11.72 -7.61 28.96
CA HIS A 115 10.35 -7.23 29.32
C HIS A 115 9.30 -8.16 28.68
N LEU A 116 9.59 -8.73 27.50
CA LEU A 116 8.78 -9.75 26.85
C LEU A 116 8.90 -11.11 27.57
N GLU A 117 10.09 -11.45 28.08
CA GLU A 117 10.31 -12.63 28.93
C GLU A 117 9.59 -12.55 30.29
N SER A 118 9.27 -11.35 30.79
CA SER A 118 8.55 -11.18 32.06
C SER A 118 7.02 -11.22 31.95
N ASN A 119 6.46 -11.09 30.75
CA ASN A 119 5.00 -11.03 30.53
C ASN A 119 4.37 -12.34 30.04
N PHE A 120 5.17 -13.42 29.94
CA PHE A 120 4.70 -14.78 29.72
C PHE A 120 5.32 -15.71 30.77
N PRO A 121 4.63 -15.99 31.91
CA PRO A 121 5.07 -17.05 32.79
C PRO A 121 4.92 -18.39 32.06
N ALA A 122 6.03 -19.09 31.87
CA ALA A 122 6.03 -20.50 31.54
C ALA A 122 5.36 -21.26 32.69
N GLU A 123 4.25 -21.94 32.43
CA GLU A 123 3.71 -22.88 33.40
C GLU A 123 4.60 -24.14 33.48
N ALA A 124 5.30 -24.20 34.61
CA ALA A 124 5.70 -25.34 35.42
C ALA A 124 6.18 -26.65 34.73
N GLY A 125 7.49 -26.91 34.87
CA GLY A 125 8.03 -28.26 34.78
C GLY A 125 9.53 -28.36 35.04
N GLY A 126 9.93 -28.52 36.31
CA GLY A 126 11.09 -29.34 36.69
C GLY A 126 12.48 -28.68 36.80
N ALA A 127 12.86 -28.35 38.04
CA ALA A 127 14.19 -28.43 38.67
C ALA A 127 15.46 -27.91 37.92
N SER A 128 16.03 -26.81 38.44
CA SER A 128 17.47 -26.50 38.36
C SER A 128 18.29 -27.36 39.33
N PRO A 129 19.58 -27.65 39.06
CA PRO A 129 20.68 -26.78 39.50
C PRO A 129 21.82 -26.73 38.46
N SER A 130 22.85 -25.89 38.46
CA SER A 130 23.30 -24.72 39.23
C SER A 130 24.51 -24.18 38.46
N LEU A 131 24.77 -22.88 38.59
CA LEU A 131 25.92 -22.13 38.06
C LEU A 131 27.29 -22.75 38.40
N SER A 132 28.27 -22.65 37.49
CA SER A 132 29.58 -22.06 37.84
C SER A 132 30.48 -21.77 36.63
N ARG A 133 31.26 -20.70 36.81
CA ARG A 133 32.26 -20.09 35.93
C ARG A 133 33.43 -21.03 35.61
N SER A 134 34.05 -20.88 34.43
CA SER A 134 35.42 -20.32 34.27
C SER A 134 36.23 -20.90 33.09
N LYS A 135 36.72 -19.96 32.26
CA LYS A 135 38.03 -19.84 31.57
C LYS A 135 38.57 -20.94 30.62
N PRO A 136 39.41 -20.52 29.64
CA PRO A 136 39.69 -21.24 28.40
C PRO A 136 40.96 -22.09 28.49
N LEU A 137 41.14 -23.10 27.63
CA LEU A 137 42.45 -23.67 27.31
C LEU A 137 42.45 -24.37 25.93
N ARG A 138 43.60 -24.25 25.26
CA ARG A 138 43.94 -24.68 23.90
C ARG A 138 44.78 -26.00 24.00
N PRO A 139 45.42 -26.53 22.93
CA PRO A 139 45.13 -27.82 22.29
C PRO A 139 46.19 -28.94 22.48
N SER A 140 45.87 -30.21 22.19
CA SER A 140 46.82 -31.22 21.63
C SER A 140 46.04 -32.46 21.13
N ARG A 141 46.12 -32.82 19.83
CA ARG A 141 47.04 -33.78 19.15
C ARG A 141 47.08 -35.21 19.73
N ARG A 142 46.47 -36.16 19.02
CA ARG A 142 47.04 -37.45 18.52
C ARG A 142 45.97 -38.24 17.72
N GLY A 143 46.30 -38.63 16.47
CA GLY A 143 45.64 -39.72 15.73
C GLY A 143 46.33 -41.07 16.02
N PRO A 144 46.21 -42.14 15.18
CA PRO A 144 45.48 -42.29 13.91
C PRO A 144 44.59 -43.57 13.83
N GLY A 145 43.86 -43.77 12.71
CA GLY A 145 43.25 -45.06 12.31
C GLY A 145 41.75 -44.99 11.91
N VAL A 146 41.38 -44.61 10.68
CA VAL A 146 41.21 -45.44 9.45
C VAL A 146 39.77 -45.97 9.26
N LEU A 147 39.03 -45.32 8.31
CA LEU A 147 38.13 -45.86 7.25
C LEU A 147 36.81 -45.08 7.04
N GLY A 148 36.53 -44.73 5.77
CA GLY A 148 35.19 -44.40 5.26
C GLY A 148 35.01 -43.02 4.62
N ARG A 149 35.42 -42.86 3.36
CA ARG A 149 35.16 -41.64 2.55
C ARG A 149 33.72 -41.64 2.02
N GLN A 150 32.87 -40.73 2.49
CA GLN A 150 31.83 -40.05 1.71
C GLN A 150 31.96 -38.55 2.02
N GLY A 151 32.22 -37.75 0.99
CA GLY A 151 32.47 -36.32 1.12
C GLY A 151 31.17 -35.53 1.24
N SER A 152 30.90 -35.02 2.44
CA SER A 152 29.97 -33.93 2.69
C SER A 152 30.68 -32.59 2.39
N GLY A 153 30.27 -31.95 1.30
CA GLY A 153 30.58 -30.55 1.05
C GLY A 153 29.61 -29.69 1.84
N THR A 154 30.16 -28.94 2.79
CA THR A 154 29.50 -27.93 3.63
C THR A 154 28.68 -26.94 2.80
N SER A 155 27.35 -27.01 2.86
CA SER A 155 26.52 -25.84 2.55
C SER A 155 26.57 -24.90 3.75
N LEU A 156 26.87 -23.62 3.49
CA LEU A 156 26.72 -22.56 4.46
C LEU A 156 25.36 -22.70 5.16
N ALA A 157 25.41 -22.75 6.49
CA ALA A 157 24.25 -22.70 7.34
C ALA A 157 23.44 -21.45 6.97
N GLY A 158 22.34 -21.66 6.25
CA GLY A 158 21.31 -20.67 6.08
C GLY A 158 20.80 -20.31 7.46
N THR A 159 20.95 -19.04 7.82
CA THR A 159 20.19 -18.43 8.91
C THR A 159 18.73 -18.72 8.64
N THR A 160 18.07 -19.41 9.57
CA THR A 160 16.63 -19.65 9.54
C THR A 160 15.93 -18.29 9.49
N LYS A 161 15.38 -17.93 8.32
CA LYS A 161 14.61 -16.71 8.06
C LYS A 161 13.44 -16.62 9.04
N GLU A 162 13.09 -15.38 9.39
CA GLU A 162 11.76 -15.02 9.91
C GLU A 162 10.68 -15.86 9.22
N GLY A 163 9.84 -16.53 9.99
CA GLY A 163 8.79 -17.39 9.46
C GLY A 163 7.90 -16.63 8.48
N ASP A 164 7.54 -17.28 7.37
CA ASP A 164 6.67 -16.73 6.33
C ASP A 164 5.39 -16.12 6.95
N LEU A 165 5.34 -14.80 7.05
CA LEU A 165 4.26 -14.03 7.69
C LEU A 165 2.89 -14.42 7.12
N ALA A 166 2.81 -14.68 5.81
CA ALA A 166 1.58 -15.12 5.17
C ALA A 166 1.16 -16.51 5.65
N ALA A 167 2.08 -17.46 5.77
CA ALA A 167 1.79 -18.79 6.32
C ALA A 167 1.35 -18.73 7.78
N MET A 168 1.98 -17.87 8.60
CA MET A 168 1.55 -17.63 9.98
C MET A 168 0.14 -17.05 10.05
N LEU A 169 -0.18 -16.08 9.20
CA LEU A 169 -1.51 -15.46 9.15
C LEU A 169 -2.58 -16.45 8.67
N LEU A 170 -2.30 -17.26 7.65
CA LEU A 170 -3.20 -18.33 7.20
C LEU A 170 -3.50 -19.35 8.30
N ALA A 171 -2.49 -19.70 9.11
CA ALA A 171 -2.67 -20.60 10.25
C ALA A 171 -3.49 -19.95 11.38
N ARG A 172 -3.31 -18.66 11.64
CA ARG A 172 -4.05 -17.90 12.67
C ARG A 172 -5.52 -17.73 12.31
N TYR A 173 -5.81 -17.27 11.09
CA TYR A 173 -7.17 -16.99 10.65
C TYR A 173 -7.96 -18.25 10.28
N GLY A 174 -7.29 -19.32 9.89
CA GLY A 174 -7.94 -20.58 9.50
C GLY A 174 -8.84 -20.42 8.27
N ALA A 175 -9.70 -21.41 8.03
CA ALA A 175 -10.71 -21.34 6.97
C ALA A 175 -11.87 -20.40 7.36
N PRO A 176 -12.57 -19.79 6.38
CA PRO A 176 -13.77 -19.02 6.67
C PRO A 176 -14.81 -19.83 7.48
N PRO A 177 -15.60 -19.19 8.37
CA PRO A 177 -16.66 -19.87 9.11
C PRO A 177 -17.68 -20.53 8.17
N ALA A 178 -18.31 -21.63 8.60
CA ALA A 178 -19.29 -22.36 7.77
C ALA A 178 -20.49 -21.51 7.29
N ARG A 179 -20.80 -20.41 7.99
CA ARG A 179 -21.85 -19.44 7.63
C ARG A 179 -21.42 -18.37 6.63
N TYR A 180 -20.14 -18.36 6.23
CA TYR A 180 -19.63 -17.40 5.27
C TYR A 180 -20.16 -17.73 3.87
N ASN A 181 -20.84 -16.76 3.27
CA ASN A 181 -21.49 -16.86 1.97
C ASN A 181 -20.84 -15.93 0.93
N GLY A 182 -19.63 -15.44 1.20
CA GLY A 182 -18.87 -14.64 0.26
C GLY A 182 -17.99 -15.48 -0.67
N PRO A 183 -17.21 -14.80 -1.53
CA PRO A 183 -16.31 -15.44 -2.49
C PRO A 183 -15.36 -16.41 -1.80
N SER A 184 -15.16 -17.57 -2.41
CA SER A 184 -14.28 -18.62 -1.91
C SER A 184 -13.60 -19.35 -3.06
N PHE A 185 -12.28 -19.49 -2.98
CA PHE A 185 -11.50 -20.31 -3.90
C PHE A 185 -10.18 -20.75 -3.25
N SER A 186 -9.66 -21.89 -3.72
CA SER A 186 -8.34 -22.39 -3.32
C SER A 186 -7.34 -22.18 -4.46
N GLY A 187 -6.22 -21.52 -4.15
CA GLY A 187 -5.19 -21.22 -5.14
C GLY A 187 -5.58 -20.10 -6.11
N THR A 188 -5.36 -20.32 -7.40
CA THR A 188 -5.59 -19.32 -8.45
C THR A 188 -7.08 -19.12 -8.74
N PRO A 189 -7.60 -17.88 -8.69
CA PRO A 189 -8.98 -17.60 -9.07
C PRO A 189 -9.23 -17.87 -10.56
N THR A 190 -10.40 -18.43 -10.85
CA THR A 190 -10.96 -18.51 -12.21
C THR A 190 -11.61 -17.17 -12.59
N PRO A 191 -11.82 -16.89 -13.90
CA PRO A 191 -12.56 -15.70 -14.33
C PRO A 191 -13.95 -15.56 -13.69
N ALA A 192 -14.68 -16.67 -13.50
CA ALA A 192 -15.98 -16.66 -12.84
C ALA A 192 -15.87 -16.26 -11.35
N GLN A 193 -14.86 -16.78 -10.65
CA GLN A 193 -14.58 -16.39 -9.26
C GLN A 193 -14.13 -14.94 -9.13
N MET A 194 -13.47 -14.38 -10.16
CA MET A 194 -13.15 -12.94 -10.19
C MET A 194 -14.40 -12.08 -10.33
N VAL A 195 -15.36 -12.49 -11.16
CA VAL A 195 -16.67 -11.80 -11.26
C VAL A 195 -17.38 -11.84 -9.91
N GLU A 196 -17.43 -13.01 -9.25
CA GLU A 196 -18.02 -13.17 -7.92
C GLU A 196 -17.32 -12.31 -6.87
N LEU A 197 -15.99 -12.25 -6.88
CA LEU A 197 -15.20 -11.40 -5.99
C LEU A 197 -15.55 -9.92 -6.17
N CYS A 198 -15.55 -9.43 -7.41
CA CYS A 198 -15.88 -8.04 -7.74
C CYS A 198 -17.31 -7.69 -7.31
N ASP A 199 -18.28 -8.56 -7.61
CA ASP A 199 -19.68 -8.34 -7.26
C ASP A 199 -19.92 -8.38 -5.75
N SER A 200 -19.29 -9.31 -5.03
CA SER A 200 -19.36 -9.37 -3.57
C SER A 200 -18.77 -8.10 -2.94
N ILE A 201 -17.61 -7.65 -3.40
CA ILE A 201 -16.96 -6.42 -2.91
C ILE A 201 -17.88 -5.21 -3.13
N LYS A 202 -18.39 -5.00 -4.36
CA LYS A 202 -19.30 -3.89 -4.67
C LYS A 202 -20.53 -3.90 -3.76
N ARG A 203 -21.20 -5.05 -3.62
CA ARG A 203 -22.41 -5.18 -2.79
C ARG A 203 -22.14 -4.94 -1.31
N ARG A 204 -21.06 -5.51 -0.76
CA ARG A 204 -20.71 -5.35 0.66
C ARG A 204 -20.40 -3.88 0.97
N VAL A 205 -19.61 -3.22 0.14
CA VAL A 205 -19.28 -1.79 0.35
C VAL A 205 -20.51 -0.90 0.13
N ALA A 206 -21.40 -1.22 -0.81
CA ALA A 206 -22.61 -0.43 -1.06
C ALA A 206 -23.69 -0.59 0.02
N HIS A 207 -23.79 -1.75 0.67
CA HIS A 207 -24.92 -2.08 1.56
C HIS A 207 -24.56 -2.29 3.03
N SER A 208 -23.29 -2.51 3.37
CA SER A 208 -22.85 -2.71 4.75
C SER A 208 -22.22 -1.43 5.31
N ALA A 209 -22.77 -0.90 6.39
CA ALA A 209 -22.18 0.16 7.19
C ALA A 209 -20.96 -0.33 8.01
N GLY A 210 -19.96 -0.92 7.34
CA GLY A 210 -18.67 -1.29 7.95
C GLY A 210 -18.28 -2.78 7.90
N GLU A 211 -19.20 -3.72 7.68
CA GLU A 211 -18.84 -5.15 7.45
C GLU A 211 -18.39 -5.36 5.98
N THR A 212 -17.16 -4.92 5.72
CA THR A 212 -16.59 -4.72 4.37
C THR A 212 -15.59 -5.80 3.96
N ALA A 213 -15.03 -6.55 4.91
CA ALA A 213 -13.90 -7.42 4.64
C ALA A 213 -14.32 -8.69 3.88
N VAL A 214 -13.72 -8.90 2.70
CA VAL A 214 -13.52 -10.24 2.14
C VAL A 214 -12.89 -11.13 3.23
N ALA A 215 -13.28 -12.40 3.33
CA ALA A 215 -12.73 -13.27 4.38
C ALA A 215 -11.21 -13.19 4.45
N ALA A 216 -10.65 -12.99 5.66
CA ALA A 216 -9.21 -12.81 5.86
C ALA A 216 -8.39 -13.92 5.21
N HIS A 217 -8.85 -15.16 5.30
CA HIS A 217 -8.24 -16.31 4.62
C HIS A 217 -8.04 -16.07 3.11
N LEU A 218 -9.06 -15.57 2.43
CA LEU A 218 -9.01 -15.30 1.00
C LEU A 218 -8.08 -14.10 0.69
N ALA A 219 -8.19 -13.02 1.47
CA ALA A 219 -7.31 -11.86 1.32
C ALA A 219 -5.83 -12.25 1.47
N ILE A 220 -5.48 -12.97 2.54
CA ILE A 220 -4.11 -13.42 2.79
C ILE A 220 -3.65 -14.40 1.70
N THR A 221 -4.54 -15.26 1.19
CA THR A 221 -4.22 -16.18 0.08
C THR A 221 -3.83 -15.41 -1.20
N LEU A 222 -4.60 -14.39 -1.56
CA LEU A 222 -4.30 -13.52 -2.71
C LEU A 222 -2.98 -12.76 -2.50
N MET A 223 -2.80 -12.16 -1.33
CA MET A 223 -1.58 -11.44 -0.96
C MET A 223 -0.35 -12.35 -1.00
N ALA A 224 -0.44 -13.58 -0.50
CA ALA A 224 0.65 -14.56 -0.54
C ALA A 224 1.03 -14.93 -1.98
N GLY A 225 0.05 -15.19 -2.84
CA GLY A 225 0.28 -15.51 -4.25
C GLY A 225 0.95 -14.35 -5.01
N VAL A 226 0.46 -13.13 -4.82
CA VAL A 226 1.04 -11.93 -5.46
C VAL A 226 2.43 -11.63 -4.93
N LYS A 227 2.65 -11.76 -3.63
CA LYS A 227 3.99 -11.63 -3.03
C LYS A 227 4.98 -12.59 -3.69
N GLU A 228 4.62 -13.87 -3.82
CA GLU A 228 5.46 -14.87 -4.48
C GLU A 228 5.71 -14.54 -5.96
N GLN A 229 4.70 -14.01 -6.67
CA GLN A 229 4.84 -13.54 -8.05
C GLN A 229 5.82 -12.36 -8.16
N LEU A 230 5.69 -11.35 -7.30
CA LEU A 230 6.54 -10.16 -7.31
C LEU A 230 7.98 -10.44 -6.81
N GLU A 231 8.18 -11.39 -5.90
CA GLU A 231 9.53 -11.81 -5.48
C GLU A 231 10.34 -12.46 -6.61
N ARG A 232 9.65 -13.04 -7.60
CA ARG A 232 10.30 -13.55 -8.83
C ARG A 232 10.59 -12.45 -9.83
N GLU A 233 9.74 -11.43 -9.88
CA GLU A 233 9.94 -10.25 -10.72
C GLU A 233 11.02 -9.36 -10.06
N ALA A 234 12.29 -9.60 -10.39
CA ALA A 234 13.40 -8.84 -9.80
C ALA A 234 13.59 -7.43 -10.40
N ALA A 235 12.82 -7.07 -11.44
CA ALA A 235 13.04 -5.85 -12.19
C ALA A 235 12.44 -4.61 -11.49
N SER A 236 13.21 -3.53 -11.42
CA SER A 236 12.71 -2.19 -11.03
C SER A 236 11.98 -1.49 -12.17
N VAL A 237 12.29 -1.85 -13.42
CA VAL A 237 11.56 -1.43 -14.63
C VAL A 237 11.08 -2.67 -15.36
N VAL A 238 9.77 -2.89 -15.40
CA VAL A 238 9.15 -4.02 -16.10
C VAL A 238 9.13 -3.73 -17.60
N GLU A 239 9.44 -4.73 -18.43
CA GLU A 239 9.29 -4.64 -19.88
C GLU A 239 7.96 -5.29 -20.29
N LEU A 240 7.04 -4.49 -20.84
CA LEU A 240 5.74 -4.94 -21.31
C LEU A 240 5.66 -4.79 -22.83
N ASN A 241 5.67 -5.90 -23.55
CA ASN A 241 5.50 -5.90 -25.00
C ASN A 241 4.12 -6.45 -25.36
N ILE A 242 3.30 -5.65 -26.03
CA ILE A 242 1.98 -6.05 -26.54
C ILE A 242 1.99 -6.07 -28.07
N THR A 243 1.43 -7.12 -28.65
CA THR A 243 1.31 -7.31 -30.10
C THR A 243 -0.13 -7.32 -30.59
N ASP A 244 -1.09 -7.45 -29.68
CA ASP A 244 -2.53 -7.44 -29.94
C ASP A 244 -3.27 -6.77 -28.75
N GLY A 245 -4.55 -6.43 -28.95
CA GLY A 245 -5.42 -5.87 -27.93
C GLY A 245 -5.09 -4.43 -27.57
N ARG A 246 -5.15 -4.11 -26.28
CA ARG A 246 -4.83 -2.78 -25.73
C ARG A 246 -4.34 -2.86 -24.28
N ILE A 247 -3.69 -1.79 -23.84
CA ILE A 247 -3.41 -1.50 -22.43
C ILE A 247 -4.34 -0.37 -21.96
N VAL A 248 -4.99 -0.57 -20.82
CA VAL A 248 -5.70 0.45 -20.05
C VAL A 248 -4.74 0.93 -18.95
N VAL A 249 -4.19 2.12 -19.12
CA VAL A 249 -3.38 2.78 -18.08
C VAL A 249 -4.31 3.52 -17.14
N VAL A 250 -4.24 3.15 -15.86
CA VAL A 250 -5.01 3.71 -14.76
C VAL A 250 -4.04 4.45 -13.84
N GLY A 251 -4.35 5.70 -13.53
CA GLY A 251 -3.61 6.51 -12.57
C GLY A 251 -4.08 6.28 -11.13
N ASP A 252 -3.96 7.31 -10.30
CA ASP A 252 -4.27 7.26 -8.88
C ASP A 252 -5.75 6.90 -8.65
N THR A 253 -5.99 6.02 -7.69
CA THR A 253 -7.36 5.63 -7.30
C THR A 253 -7.66 5.93 -5.83
N HIS A 254 -6.65 5.96 -4.97
CA HIS A 254 -6.76 6.47 -3.59
C HIS A 254 -7.97 5.91 -2.82
N GLY A 255 -8.15 4.60 -2.84
CA GLY A 255 -9.26 3.93 -2.16
C GLY A 255 -10.67 4.29 -2.67
N GLN A 256 -10.81 4.95 -3.83
CA GLN A 256 -12.09 5.24 -4.46
C GLN A 256 -12.57 4.05 -5.31
N LEU A 257 -13.10 3.05 -4.62
CA LEU A 257 -13.57 1.80 -5.23
C LEU A 257 -14.65 2.02 -6.31
N ASN A 258 -15.51 3.03 -6.16
CA ASN A 258 -16.52 3.38 -7.15
C ASN A 258 -15.89 3.75 -8.51
N ASP A 259 -14.84 4.56 -8.52
CA ASP A 259 -14.11 4.92 -9.74
C ASP A 259 -13.44 3.71 -10.37
N PHE A 260 -12.77 2.89 -9.56
CA PHE A 260 -12.12 1.69 -10.07
C PHE A 260 -13.12 0.68 -10.66
N CYS A 261 -14.27 0.45 -10.01
CA CYS A 261 -15.33 -0.40 -10.55
C CYS A 261 -15.96 0.19 -11.82
N TRP A 262 -16.12 1.52 -11.90
CA TRP A 262 -16.59 2.19 -13.11
C TRP A 262 -15.61 2.00 -14.28
N ILE A 263 -14.31 2.11 -14.03
CA ILE A 263 -13.25 1.87 -15.02
C ILE A 263 -13.33 0.43 -15.57
N LEU A 264 -13.47 -0.57 -14.69
CA LEU A 264 -13.63 -1.98 -15.10
C LEU A 264 -14.90 -2.18 -15.94
N LYS A 265 -16.00 -1.53 -15.58
CA LYS A 265 -17.24 -1.56 -16.37
C LYS A 265 -17.06 -0.90 -17.74
N ALA A 266 -16.44 0.28 -17.79
CA ALA A 266 -16.29 1.08 -19.00
C ALA A 266 -15.29 0.47 -20.01
N HIS A 267 -14.25 -0.19 -19.53
CA HIS A 267 -13.19 -0.75 -20.38
C HIS A 267 -13.18 -2.29 -20.42
N GLY A 268 -14.09 -2.94 -19.71
CA GLY A 268 -14.13 -4.40 -19.57
C GLY A 268 -13.07 -4.92 -18.60
N PRO A 269 -13.23 -6.15 -18.08
CA PRO A 269 -12.28 -6.72 -17.12
C PRO A 269 -10.91 -7.01 -17.77
N PRO A 270 -9.85 -7.17 -16.95
CA PRO A 270 -8.56 -7.67 -17.42
C PRO A 270 -8.68 -9.01 -18.16
N ALA A 271 -8.11 -9.07 -19.37
CA ALA A 271 -8.11 -10.24 -20.24
C ALA A 271 -6.89 -10.18 -21.20
N PRO A 272 -6.54 -11.27 -21.93
CA PRO A 272 -5.35 -11.28 -22.78
C PRO A 272 -5.31 -10.18 -23.86
N GLY A 273 -6.47 -9.68 -24.31
CA GLY A 273 -6.58 -8.54 -25.24
C GLY A 273 -6.90 -7.19 -24.58
N ASN A 274 -6.97 -7.14 -23.25
CA ASN A 274 -7.34 -5.97 -22.46
C ASN A 274 -6.52 -5.94 -21.17
N VAL A 275 -5.26 -5.51 -21.30
CA VAL A 275 -4.28 -5.47 -20.22
C VAL A 275 -4.48 -4.20 -19.39
N TYR A 276 -4.30 -4.26 -18.08
CA TYR A 276 -4.32 -3.11 -17.20
C TYR A 276 -2.93 -2.82 -16.66
N LEU A 277 -2.57 -1.54 -16.64
CA LEU A 277 -1.39 -1.04 -15.94
C LEU A 277 -1.84 0.05 -14.95
N VAL A 278 -1.85 -0.28 -13.66
CA VAL A 278 -2.22 0.66 -12.59
C VAL A 278 -0.94 1.30 -12.05
N ASN A 279 -0.88 2.63 -12.14
CA ASN A 279 0.34 3.38 -11.96
C ASN A 279 0.43 4.02 -10.57
N GLY A 280 0.35 3.20 -9.53
CA GLY A 280 0.53 3.60 -8.13
C GLY A 280 -0.65 4.37 -7.52
N ASP A 281 -0.49 4.71 -6.24
CA ASP A 281 -1.43 5.49 -5.43
C ASP A 281 -2.84 4.88 -5.41
N ILE A 282 -2.87 3.61 -5.04
CA ILE A 282 -4.09 2.89 -4.71
C ILE A 282 -4.43 3.09 -3.23
N ALA A 283 -3.40 3.14 -2.38
CA ALA A 283 -3.53 3.33 -0.94
C ALA A 283 -3.91 4.77 -0.53
N ASP A 284 -4.35 4.88 0.73
CA ASP A 284 -4.67 6.11 1.45
C ASP A 284 -5.83 6.94 0.87
N ARG A 285 -6.24 7.98 1.61
CA ARG A 285 -7.22 9.02 1.24
C ARG A 285 -8.67 8.57 1.08
N GLY A 286 -8.92 7.35 0.64
CA GLY A 286 -10.23 6.73 0.53
C GLY A 286 -10.30 5.49 1.41
N PRO A 287 -11.50 5.03 1.78
CA PRO A 287 -11.68 3.95 2.76
C PRO A 287 -11.69 2.54 2.17
N ASN A 288 -11.44 2.38 0.86
CA ASN A 288 -11.59 1.12 0.15
C ASN A 288 -10.36 0.70 -0.67
N ALA A 289 -9.15 1.08 -0.23
CA ALA A 289 -7.93 0.67 -0.93
C ALA A 289 -7.69 -0.84 -0.82
N VAL A 290 -8.02 -1.44 0.32
CA VAL A 290 -7.95 -2.90 0.53
C VAL A 290 -8.74 -3.64 -0.54
N GLU A 291 -9.97 -3.23 -0.84
CA GLU A 291 -10.81 -3.87 -1.84
C GLU A 291 -10.24 -3.74 -3.25
N ILE A 292 -9.73 -2.55 -3.61
CA ILE A 292 -9.08 -2.34 -4.92
C ILE A 292 -7.86 -3.28 -5.05
N TYR A 293 -7.03 -3.38 -4.01
CA TYR A 293 -5.91 -4.33 -4.00
C TYR A 293 -6.35 -5.77 -4.15
N LEU A 294 -7.40 -6.21 -3.46
CA LEU A 294 -7.89 -7.59 -3.57
C LEU A 294 -8.41 -7.91 -4.98
N ILE A 295 -9.08 -6.96 -5.64
CA ILE A 295 -9.51 -7.12 -7.03
C ILE A 295 -8.27 -7.23 -7.95
N LEU A 296 -7.31 -6.32 -7.81
CA LEU A 296 -6.09 -6.31 -8.63
C LEU A 296 -5.26 -7.57 -8.42
N PHE A 297 -5.06 -8.00 -7.17
CA PHE A 297 -4.33 -9.22 -6.82
C PHE A 297 -5.03 -10.47 -7.36
N GLY A 298 -6.35 -10.51 -7.29
CA GLY A 298 -7.13 -11.57 -7.93
C GLY A 298 -6.86 -11.65 -9.44
N TYR A 299 -6.92 -10.52 -10.16
CA TYR A 299 -6.65 -10.50 -11.60
C TYR A 299 -5.19 -10.75 -11.97
N MET A 300 -4.22 -10.33 -11.15
CA MET A 300 -2.80 -10.67 -11.33
C MET A 300 -2.57 -12.18 -11.26
N LEU A 301 -3.30 -12.87 -10.38
CA LEU A 301 -3.21 -14.31 -10.22
C LEU A 301 -4.10 -15.09 -11.19
N THR A 302 -5.11 -14.46 -11.78
CA THR A 302 -6.05 -15.11 -12.71
C THR A 302 -5.37 -15.43 -14.03
N CYS A 303 -5.71 -16.59 -14.62
CA CYS A 303 -5.29 -16.97 -15.96
C CYS A 303 -6.47 -16.86 -16.95
N PRO A 304 -6.80 -15.66 -17.48
CA PRO A 304 -8.01 -15.44 -18.27
C PRO A 304 -7.99 -16.09 -19.66
N GLY A 305 -6.83 -16.59 -20.13
CA GLY A 305 -6.65 -17.17 -21.46
C GLY A 305 -6.47 -18.69 -21.51
N CYS A 306 -6.44 -19.41 -20.39
CA CYS A 306 -6.25 -20.87 -20.42
C CYS A 306 -7.57 -21.63 -20.34
N PRO A 307 -7.84 -22.57 -21.26
CA PRO A 307 -9.00 -23.45 -21.15
C PRO A 307 -8.95 -24.23 -19.82
N PRO A 308 -10.10 -24.72 -19.29
CA PRO A 308 -10.15 -25.46 -18.03
C PRO A 308 -9.20 -26.67 -17.95
N ALA A 309 -8.79 -27.22 -19.09
CA ALA A 309 -7.85 -28.32 -19.24
C ALA A 309 -6.37 -27.90 -19.41
N CYS A 310 -6.08 -26.60 -19.43
CA CYS A 310 -4.73 -26.08 -19.63
C CYS A 310 -3.84 -26.38 -18.43
N GLN A 311 -2.74 -27.07 -18.70
CA GLN A 311 -1.73 -27.48 -17.72
C GLN A 311 -0.82 -26.32 -17.27
N CYS A 312 -1.14 -25.04 -17.56
CA CYS A 312 -0.46 -23.91 -16.91
C CYS A 312 -0.64 -23.96 -15.39
N SER A 313 -1.80 -24.48 -14.95
CA SER A 313 -2.10 -24.89 -13.58
C SER A 313 -1.18 -26.01 -13.04
N LEU A 314 -0.51 -26.75 -13.91
CA LEU A 314 0.33 -27.90 -13.53
C LEU A 314 1.83 -27.62 -13.64
N ARG A 315 2.26 -26.40 -14.01
CA ARG A 315 3.65 -25.95 -13.83
C ARG A 315 3.89 -25.58 -12.38
N ARG A 316 3.74 -26.58 -11.51
CA ARG A 316 4.03 -26.53 -10.09
C ARG A 316 5.48 -27.01 -9.92
N PRO A 317 6.45 -26.14 -9.57
CA PRO A 317 7.67 -26.68 -8.98
C PRO A 317 7.26 -27.41 -7.69
N PRO A 318 7.78 -28.62 -7.41
CA PRO A 318 7.36 -29.45 -6.27
C PRO A 318 7.39 -28.76 -4.89
N SER A 319 8.09 -27.63 -4.78
CA SER A 319 8.27 -26.83 -3.56
C SER A 319 7.28 -25.68 -3.34
N HIS A 320 6.30 -25.43 -4.24
CA HIS A 320 5.49 -24.19 -4.19
C HIS A 320 3.98 -24.41 -4.00
N ARG A 321 3.38 -23.48 -3.24
CA ARG A 321 1.99 -23.56 -2.72
C ARG A 321 0.96 -22.89 -3.64
N TYR A 322 1.38 -21.95 -4.50
CA TYR A 322 0.52 -21.20 -5.42
C TYR A 322 0.89 -21.41 -6.89
N MET A 323 -0.09 -21.24 -7.76
CA MET A 323 -0.07 -21.66 -9.16
C MET A 323 0.06 -20.43 -10.06
N LEU A 324 1.07 -20.43 -10.94
CA LEU A 324 1.41 -19.30 -11.80
C LEU A 324 0.44 -19.21 -12.99
N ALA A 325 -0.24 -18.07 -13.16
CA ALA A 325 -0.98 -17.78 -14.38
C ALA A 325 -0.05 -17.40 -15.54
N CYS A 326 -0.56 -17.58 -16.78
CA CYS A 326 -0.03 -17.05 -18.05
C CYS A 326 0.29 -15.54 -17.96
N PRO A 327 1.03 -14.94 -18.93
CA PRO A 327 1.43 -13.51 -18.86
C PRO A 327 0.31 -12.60 -18.35
N GLY A 328 0.63 -11.87 -17.27
CA GLY A 328 -0.35 -11.17 -16.45
C GLY A 328 -1.15 -10.16 -17.26
N CYS A 329 -2.47 -10.12 -17.03
CA CYS A 329 -3.34 -9.10 -17.63
C CYS A 329 -3.45 -7.84 -16.76
N VAL A 330 -2.75 -7.81 -15.62
CA VAL A 330 -2.65 -6.68 -14.69
C VAL A 330 -1.20 -6.49 -14.28
N TYR A 331 -0.73 -5.25 -14.41
CA TYR A 331 0.58 -4.78 -13.96
C TYR A 331 0.38 -3.63 -12.99
N LEU A 332 1.21 -3.58 -11.95
CA LEU A 332 1.18 -2.52 -10.93
C LEU A 332 2.56 -1.86 -10.88
N ASN A 333 2.59 -0.54 -10.99
CA ASN A 333 3.75 0.24 -10.54
C ASN A 333 3.49 0.71 -9.10
N ARG A 334 4.57 0.95 -8.36
CA ARG A 334 4.55 1.56 -7.04
C ARG A 334 4.22 3.05 -7.18
N GLY A 335 3.32 3.56 -6.33
CA GLY A 335 3.11 4.99 -6.08
C GLY A 335 3.69 5.42 -4.75
N ASN A 336 3.73 6.73 -4.50
CA ASN A 336 4.35 7.24 -3.28
C ASN A 336 3.52 6.90 -2.04
N HIS A 337 2.22 6.60 -2.21
CA HIS A 337 1.35 6.08 -1.15
C HIS A 337 1.52 4.58 -0.89
N GLU A 338 2.27 3.85 -1.72
CA GLU A 338 2.70 2.47 -1.40
C GLU A 338 3.98 2.50 -0.54
N SER A 339 3.94 3.29 0.54
CA SER A 339 5.00 3.48 1.50
C SER A 339 4.47 3.53 2.94
N PHE A 340 5.25 2.97 3.86
CA PHE A 340 4.90 2.93 5.28
C PHE A 340 4.66 4.33 5.85
N ASP A 341 5.54 5.29 5.53
CA ASP A 341 5.49 6.66 6.06
C ASP A 341 4.27 7.47 5.59
N MET A 342 3.67 7.10 4.45
CA MET A 342 2.39 7.66 4.01
C MET A 342 1.22 6.96 4.68
N ASN A 343 1.26 5.62 4.74
CA ASN A 343 0.13 4.82 5.23
C ASN A 343 -0.19 4.99 6.72
N ILE A 344 0.83 5.28 7.54
CA ILE A 344 0.64 5.50 8.98
C ILE A 344 0.05 6.87 9.33
N ARG A 345 0.04 7.82 8.38
CA ARG A 345 -0.52 9.15 8.61
C ARG A 345 -2.03 9.07 8.78
N GLY A 346 -2.59 10.06 9.47
CA GLY A 346 -4.05 10.16 9.59
C GLY A 346 -4.71 10.43 8.24
N PHE A 347 -5.99 10.08 8.09
CA PHE A 347 -6.78 10.39 6.90
C PHE A 347 -6.70 11.89 6.52
N HIS A 348 -6.79 12.77 7.52
CA HIS A 348 -6.70 14.22 7.31
C HIS A 348 -5.31 14.73 6.88
N GLU A 349 -4.27 13.93 7.08
CA GLU A 349 -2.88 14.22 6.71
C GLU A 349 -2.50 13.59 5.36
N GLY A 350 -3.49 13.01 4.67
CA GLY A 350 -3.31 12.33 3.41
C GLY A 350 -2.96 10.84 3.54
N GLY A 351 -2.97 10.25 4.73
CA GLY A 351 -2.80 8.80 4.93
C GLY A 351 -4.13 8.05 5.03
N GLY A 352 -4.16 7.03 5.90
CA GLY A 352 -5.37 6.29 6.28
C GLY A 352 -5.31 4.78 6.02
N PHE A 353 -4.38 4.30 5.20
CA PHE A 353 -4.35 2.88 4.82
C PHE A 353 -3.98 1.95 5.98
N ALA A 354 -3.08 2.36 6.88
CA ALA A 354 -2.78 1.56 8.07
C ALA A 354 -4.02 1.37 8.95
N GLN A 355 -4.85 2.42 9.08
CA GLN A 355 -6.10 2.37 9.82
C GLN A 355 -7.11 1.46 9.13
N GLU A 356 -7.27 1.60 7.80
CA GLU A 356 -8.15 0.77 6.99
C GLU A 356 -7.80 -0.73 7.10
N ALA A 357 -6.55 -1.09 6.80
CA ALA A 357 -6.10 -2.48 6.80
C ALA A 357 -6.19 -3.11 8.20
N THR A 358 -5.85 -2.37 9.25
CA THR A 358 -5.94 -2.84 10.64
C THR A 358 -7.39 -2.97 11.09
N TYR A 359 -8.28 -2.07 10.66
CA TYR A 359 -9.71 -2.12 11.01
C TYR A 359 -10.41 -3.30 10.32
N LYS A 360 -10.13 -3.53 9.03
CA LYS A 360 -10.73 -4.63 8.26
C LYS A 360 -10.15 -6.00 8.63
N TYR A 361 -8.88 -6.03 9.05
CA TYR A 361 -8.17 -7.24 9.42
C TYR A 361 -7.40 -7.07 10.74
N ASP A 362 -6.08 -6.95 10.68
CA ASP A 362 -5.20 -6.70 11.81
C ASP A 362 -3.88 -6.05 11.36
N ALA A 363 -3.03 -5.71 12.34
CA ALA A 363 -1.74 -5.07 12.08
C ALA A 363 -0.75 -5.98 11.31
N ASP A 364 -0.90 -7.31 11.38
CA ASP A 364 -0.01 -8.24 10.67
C ASP A 364 -0.40 -8.34 9.19
N VAL A 365 -1.69 -8.23 8.85
CA VAL A 365 -2.12 -8.05 7.45
C VAL A 365 -1.60 -6.73 6.88
N PHE A 366 -1.61 -5.64 7.65
CA PHE A 366 -0.96 -4.39 7.23
C PHE A 366 0.54 -4.58 6.96
N LYS A 367 1.28 -5.30 7.82
CA LYS A 367 2.69 -5.64 7.55
C LYS A 367 2.87 -6.45 6.27
N LEU A 368 1.94 -7.36 5.97
CA LEU A 368 1.97 -8.12 4.71
C LEU A 368 1.77 -7.23 3.49
N PHE A 369 0.90 -6.21 3.56
CA PHE A 369 0.80 -5.18 2.53
C PHE A 369 2.12 -4.43 2.36
N GLN A 370 2.77 -4.01 3.44
CA GLN A 370 4.08 -3.32 3.36
C GLN A 370 5.15 -4.19 2.69
N ALA A 371 5.17 -5.48 3.00
CA ALA A 371 6.07 -6.43 2.34
C ALA A 371 5.80 -6.50 0.82
N ILE A 372 4.54 -6.48 0.40
CA ILE A 372 4.14 -6.46 -1.02
C ILE A 372 4.48 -5.12 -1.68
N PHE A 373 4.21 -3.99 -1.02
CA PHE A 373 4.49 -2.65 -1.55
C PHE A 373 5.97 -2.44 -1.86
N ASN A 374 6.86 -2.98 -1.02
CA ASN A 374 8.30 -2.96 -1.28
C ASN A 374 8.71 -3.77 -2.51
N LEU A 375 7.90 -4.73 -2.96
CA LEU A 375 8.18 -5.54 -4.14
C LEU A 375 7.66 -4.93 -5.45
N LEU A 376 6.81 -3.90 -5.38
CA LEU A 376 6.22 -3.29 -6.58
C LEU A 376 7.30 -2.62 -7.46
N PRO A 377 7.29 -2.84 -8.79
CA PRO A 377 8.15 -2.13 -9.75
C PRO A 377 7.99 -0.61 -9.69
N LEU A 378 9.03 0.13 -10.06
CA LEU A 378 9.00 1.60 -10.07
C LEU A 378 8.48 2.17 -11.40
N ALA A 379 8.63 1.40 -12.48
CA ALA A 379 8.16 1.79 -13.80
C ALA A 379 7.87 0.58 -14.68
N THR A 380 7.12 0.80 -15.75
CA THR A 380 6.86 -0.17 -16.80
C THR A 380 7.16 0.47 -18.16
N ARG A 381 7.99 -0.17 -18.97
CA ARG A 381 8.33 0.27 -20.33
C ARG A 381 7.53 -0.56 -21.34
N ILE A 382 6.69 0.11 -22.12
CA ILE A 382 5.78 -0.49 -23.09
C ILE A 382 6.36 -0.40 -24.51
N ASN A 383 6.43 -1.54 -25.20
CA ASN A 383 6.95 -1.69 -26.57
C ASN A 383 8.26 -0.90 -26.80
N GLN A 384 9.13 -0.86 -25.79
CA GLN A 384 10.40 -0.12 -25.77
C GLN A 384 10.31 1.41 -25.93
N GLU A 385 9.14 2.01 -26.14
CA GLU A 385 9.03 3.43 -26.52
C GLU A 385 8.23 4.29 -25.54
N VAL A 386 7.37 3.70 -24.72
CA VAL A 386 6.57 4.44 -23.72
C VAL A 386 7.01 4.03 -22.32
N LEU A 387 7.37 4.99 -21.47
CA LEU A 387 7.67 4.71 -20.07
C LEU A 387 6.52 5.18 -19.18
N VAL A 388 6.01 4.29 -18.34
CA VAL A 388 4.98 4.61 -17.35
C VAL A 388 5.61 4.54 -15.96
N LEU A 389 5.57 5.64 -15.20
CA LEU A 389 6.08 5.75 -13.83
C LEU A 389 5.14 6.63 -13.02
N HIS A 390 5.10 6.50 -11.69
CA HIS A 390 4.08 7.21 -10.90
C HIS A 390 4.33 8.72 -10.80
N GLY A 391 5.46 9.09 -10.19
CA GLY A 391 5.88 10.46 -9.95
C GLY A 391 6.42 11.13 -11.20
N GLY A 392 7.73 11.34 -11.27
CA GLY A 392 8.30 12.15 -12.34
C GLY A 392 9.74 11.81 -12.69
N LEU A 393 10.41 12.77 -13.32
CA LEU A 393 11.78 12.61 -13.78
C LEU A 393 12.80 13.14 -12.77
N CYS A 394 14.01 12.60 -12.87
CA CYS A 394 15.09 12.89 -11.94
C CYS A 394 15.65 14.31 -12.08
N ARG A 395 15.97 14.92 -10.93
CA ARG A 395 16.60 16.23 -10.79
C ARG A 395 17.98 16.39 -11.44
N THR A 396 18.65 15.31 -11.82
CA THR A 396 19.99 15.37 -12.46
C THR A 396 19.91 15.61 -13.97
N GLY A 397 18.74 15.43 -14.60
CA GLY A 397 18.51 15.64 -16.03
C GLY A 397 19.24 14.68 -16.98
N ASN A 398 19.99 13.70 -16.46
CA ASN A 398 20.77 12.73 -17.24
C ASN A 398 20.50 11.27 -16.84
N ALA A 399 19.38 11.02 -16.15
CA ALA A 399 19.01 9.68 -15.72
C ALA A 399 18.76 8.75 -16.92
N THR A 400 19.18 7.50 -16.78
CA THR A 400 19.01 6.44 -17.77
C THR A 400 18.12 5.33 -17.22
N LEU A 401 17.45 4.60 -18.10
CA LEU A 401 16.72 3.38 -17.74
C LEU A 401 17.64 2.32 -17.12
N ALA A 402 18.93 2.29 -17.47
CA ALA A 402 19.91 1.41 -16.84
C ALA A 402 20.11 1.75 -15.36
N GLN A 403 20.19 3.04 -15.01
CA GLN A 403 20.25 3.48 -13.61
C GLN A 403 18.96 3.16 -12.86
N MET A 404 17.79 3.37 -13.48
CA MET A 404 16.49 3.03 -12.87
C MET A 404 16.38 1.52 -12.59
N ARG A 405 16.82 0.66 -13.53
CA ARG A 405 16.86 -0.80 -13.34
C ARG A 405 17.80 -1.23 -12.21
N ALA A 406 18.85 -0.46 -11.94
CA ALA A 406 19.83 -0.75 -10.89
C ALA A 406 19.41 -0.27 -9.49
N ILE A 407 18.24 0.36 -9.34
CA ILE A 407 17.71 0.76 -8.03
C ILE A 407 17.35 -0.50 -7.25
N ASP A 408 17.94 -0.65 -6.06
CA ASP A 408 17.45 -1.59 -5.05
C ASP A 408 16.14 -1.04 -4.48
N ARG A 409 15.02 -1.54 -5.01
CA ARG A 409 13.67 -1.08 -4.67
C ARG A 409 13.00 -1.85 -3.53
N VAL A 410 13.56 -3.01 -3.12
CA VAL A 410 12.95 -3.92 -2.13
C VAL A 410 13.16 -3.42 -0.71
N ARG A 411 12.67 -2.20 -0.46
CA ARG A 411 12.84 -1.44 0.78
C ARG A 411 11.87 -0.25 0.81
N PRO A 412 11.73 0.42 1.96
CA PRO A 412 11.03 1.70 2.05
C PRO A 412 11.64 2.76 1.13
N VAL A 413 10.79 3.70 0.66
CA VAL A 413 11.20 4.84 -0.16
C VAL A 413 12.16 5.73 0.64
N PRO A 414 13.32 6.13 0.11
CA PRO A 414 14.28 6.95 0.83
C PRO A 414 13.82 8.41 0.89
N VAL A 415 13.25 8.83 2.03
CA VAL A 415 12.72 10.19 2.24
C VAL A 415 13.79 11.24 2.63
N SER A 416 14.99 10.80 3.03
CA SER A 416 16.10 11.68 3.37
C SER A 416 17.44 11.07 2.94
N THR A 417 18.04 11.65 1.91
CA THR A 417 19.28 11.13 1.31
C THR A 417 19.94 12.20 0.44
N ASN A 418 21.24 12.08 0.25
CA ASN A 418 21.99 12.80 -0.77
C ASN A 418 22.60 11.83 -1.81
N ASP A 419 22.33 10.53 -1.70
CA ASP A 419 22.79 9.54 -2.68
C ASP A 419 21.99 9.69 -3.98
N ALA A 420 22.69 9.68 -5.12
CA ALA A 420 22.07 9.92 -6.42
C ALA A 420 21.06 8.82 -6.82
N ARG A 421 21.27 7.56 -6.40
CA ARG A 421 20.33 6.47 -6.71
C ARG A 421 19.09 6.56 -5.84
N ASP A 422 19.27 6.91 -4.57
CA ASP A 422 18.14 7.16 -3.68
C ASP A 422 17.32 8.39 -4.13
N LEU A 423 17.98 9.46 -4.59
CA LEU A 423 17.28 10.62 -5.16
C LEU A 423 16.54 10.24 -6.46
N LEU A 424 17.12 9.40 -7.31
CA LEU A 424 16.43 8.88 -8.49
C LEU A 424 15.20 8.03 -8.10
N PHE A 425 15.31 7.17 -7.09
CA PHE A 425 14.18 6.43 -6.55
C PHE A 425 13.11 7.41 -6.04
N PHE A 426 13.48 8.34 -5.17
CA PHE A 426 12.55 9.34 -4.63
C PHE A 426 11.85 10.16 -5.73
N ASP A 427 12.59 10.70 -6.69
CA ASP A 427 12.05 11.53 -7.79
C ASP A 427 11.10 10.73 -8.68
N THR A 428 11.38 9.46 -8.94
CA THR A 428 10.49 8.55 -9.70
C THR A 428 9.11 8.44 -9.04
N MET A 429 9.03 8.65 -7.73
CA MET A 429 7.80 8.56 -6.94
C MET A 429 7.15 9.92 -6.65
N TRP A 430 7.92 11.02 -6.61
CA TRP A 430 7.46 12.30 -6.03
C TRP A 430 7.62 13.53 -6.92
N ALA A 431 8.38 13.46 -8.02
CA ALA A 431 8.64 14.64 -8.83
C ALA A 431 7.44 15.03 -9.70
N ASP A 432 7.24 16.34 -9.91
CA ASP A 432 6.09 16.90 -10.63
C ASP A 432 6.51 17.70 -11.87
N PRO A 433 5.71 17.73 -12.96
CA PRO A 433 5.99 18.59 -14.09
C PRO A 433 5.77 20.09 -13.80
N GLN A 434 6.51 20.93 -14.53
CA GLN A 434 6.30 22.38 -14.56
C GLN A 434 6.37 22.92 -16.00
N GLU A 435 5.74 24.06 -16.24
CA GLU A 435 5.75 24.71 -17.57
C GLU A 435 7.13 25.32 -17.91
N ALA A 436 7.83 25.84 -16.91
CA ALA A 436 9.15 26.46 -17.10
C ALA A 436 10.23 25.41 -17.33
N ALA A 437 11.23 25.72 -18.15
CA ALA A 437 12.39 24.86 -18.33
C ALA A 437 13.21 24.69 -17.04
N GLY A 438 13.95 23.59 -16.93
CA GLY A 438 14.85 23.28 -15.84
C GLY A 438 14.21 22.46 -14.72
N ILE A 439 14.89 22.47 -13.56
CA ILE A 439 14.45 21.83 -12.32
C ILE A 439 14.22 22.92 -11.27
N ASP A 440 13.13 22.84 -10.53
CA ASP A 440 12.88 23.71 -9.37
C ASP A 440 12.41 22.89 -8.16
N ARG A 441 12.18 23.54 -7.02
CA ARG A 441 11.60 22.93 -5.82
C ARG A 441 10.08 22.93 -5.92
N SER A 442 9.46 21.84 -5.49
CA SER A 442 8.01 21.77 -5.38
C SER A 442 7.53 22.68 -4.24
N GLN A 443 6.70 23.67 -4.60
CA GLN A 443 6.03 24.53 -3.62
C GLN A 443 4.90 23.79 -2.88
N ALA A 444 4.37 22.71 -3.47
CA ALA A 444 3.22 21.97 -2.95
C ALA A 444 3.61 20.76 -2.07
N ARG A 445 4.76 20.13 -2.32
CA ARG A 445 5.13 18.82 -1.73
C ARG A 445 6.29 18.86 -0.75
N GLY A 446 6.71 20.05 -0.33
CA GLY A 446 7.79 20.24 0.66
C GLY A 446 9.19 20.33 0.04
N SER A 447 10.19 20.59 0.89
CA SER A 447 11.52 21.07 0.49
C SER A 447 12.41 20.07 -0.26
N VAL A 448 12.09 18.78 -0.21
CA VAL A 448 12.87 17.70 -0.85
C VAL A 448 12.36 17.39 -2.25
N CYS A 449 11.07 17.62 -2.50
CA CYS A 449 10.41 17.34 -3.78
C CYS A 449 10.81 18.38 -4.83
N VAL A 450 10.93 17.93 -6.08
CA VAL A 450 11.35 18.76 -7.21
C VAL A 450 10.27 18.80 -8.29
N THR A 451 10.32 19.86 -9.09
CA THR A 451 9.57 19.98 -10.32
C THR A 451 10.51 19.93 -11.53
N PHE A 452 10.03 19.41 -12.66
CA PHE A 452 10.84 19.26 -13.89
C PHE A 452 10.14 19.81 -15.13
N GLY A 453 10.90 20.54 -15.95
CA GLY A 453 10.43 21.21 -17.14
C GLY A 453 10.42 20.34 -18.41
N PRO A 454 9.91 20.91 -19.53
CA PRO A 454 9.84 20.23 -20.82
C PRO A 454 11.20 19.83 -21.41
N ASP A 455 12.26 20.58 -21.12
CA ASP A 455 13.65 20.28 -21.52
C ASP A 455 14.17 18.99 -20.85
N ILE A 456 13.83 18.78 -19.58
CA ILE A 456 14.20 17.56 -18.84
C ILE A 456 13.49 16.34 -19.42
N THR A 457 12.19 16.47 -19.71
CA THR A 457 11.42 15.40 -20.37
C THR A 457 11.97 15.07 -21.75
N ARG A 458 12.22 16.09 -22.57
CA ARG A 458 12.79 15.91 -23.91
C ARG A 458 14.12 15.16 -23.84
N ARG A 459 15.04 15.63 -23.01
CA ARG A 459 16.37 15.02 -22.84
C ARG A 459 16.31 13.58 -22.34
N PHE A 460 15.45 13.30 -21.36
CA PHE A 460 15.29 11.93 -20.87
C PHE A 460 14.74 11.00 -21.96
N CYS A 461 13.76 11.46 -22.74
CA CYS A 461 13.22 10.70 -23.87
C CYS A 461 14.29 10.44 -24.94
N GLU A 462 15.11 11.44 -25.28
CA GLU A 462 16.20 11.29 -26.27
C GLU A 462 17.25 10.28 -25.83
N ILE A 463 17.77 10.41 -24.59
CA ILE A 463 18.78 9.50 -24.02
C ILE A 463 18.29 8.05 -24.02
N ASN A 464 17.02 7.86 -23.64
CA ASN A 464 16.45 6.53 -23.42
C ASN A 464 15.69 5.97 -24.63
N ARG A 465 15.67 6.70 -25.75
CA ARG A 465 14.93 6.37 -26.98
C ARG A 465 13.45 6.08 -26.70
N LEU A 466 12.83 6.99 -25.95
CA LEU A 466 11.41 6.96 -25.63
C LEU A 466 10.66 7.99 -26.47
N ARG A 467 9.46 7.61 -26.89
CA ARG A 467 8.50 8.48 -27.55
C ARG A 467 7.83 9.42 -26.54
N MET A 468 7.45 8.88 -25.38
CA MET A 468 6.75 9.62 -24.34
C MET A 468 6.88 8.97 -22.96
N ILE A 469 6.52 9.74 -21.94
CA ILE A 469 6.35 9.30 -20.56
C ILE A 469 4.88 9.48 -20.17
N VAL A 470 4.34 8.49 -19.46
CA VAL A 470 3.03 8.56 -18.81
C VAL A 470 3.23 8.55 -17.30
N ARG A 471 2.57 9.46 -16.59
CA ARG A 471 2.63 9.60 -15.14
C ARG A 471 1.25 9.75 -14.50
N SER A 472 1.21 9.82 -13.16
CA SER A 472 -0.02 10.03 -12.38
C SER A 472 0.17 11.08 -11.27
N HIS A 473 -0.02 10.77 -9.98
CA HIS A 473 0.40 11.50 -8.76
C HIS A 473 -0.21 12.89 -8.50
N GLU A 474 -0.57 13.63 -9.54
CA GLU A 474 -1.18 14.96 -9.46
C GLU A 474 -2.54 14.97 -10.14
N VAL A 475 -3.53 15.54 -9.46
CA VAL A 475 -4.73 16.06 -10.12
C VAL A 475 -4.28 17.17 -11.07
N PRO A 476 -4.53 17.05 -12.39
CA PRO A 476 -4.20 18.10 -13.33
C PRO A 476 -4.81 19.46 -12.95
N LYS A 477 -4.05 20.55 -13.15
CA LYS A 477 -4.49 21.92 -12.86
C LYS A 477 -5.76 22.35 -13.62
N THR A 478 -6.07 21.66 -14.71
CA THR A 478 -7.29 21.86 -15.51
C THR A 478 -8.54 21.25 -14.89
N MET A 479 -8.42 20.53 -13.77
CA MET A 479 -9.47 19.72 -13.15
C MET A 479 -9.95 18.55 -14.03
N SER A 480 -9.26 18.28 -15.14
CA SER A 480 -9.46 17.08 -15.95
C SER A 480 -8.75 15.90 -15.30
N GLY A 481 -9.19 14.68 -15.58
CA GLY A 481 -8.52 13.45 -15.16
C GLY A 481 -7.30 13.11 -16.02
N VAL A 482 -7.04 13.90 -17.07
CA VAL A 482 -5.92 13.72 -17.99
C VAL A 482 -5.28 15.06 -18.34
N ALA A 483 -3.98 15.05 -18.61
CA ALA A 483 -3.28 16.20 -19.17
C ALA A 483 -2.20 15.78 -20.16
N VAL A 484 -2.09 16.51 -21.26
CA VAL A 484 -0.98 16.40 -22.21
C VAL A 484 -0.07 17.60 -21.97
N GLN A 485 1.17 17.32 -21.59
CA GLN A 485 2.15 18.30 -21.15
C GLN A 485 3.45 18.14 -21.97
N HIS A 486 4.35 19.12 -21.85
CA HIS A 486 5.70 19.09 -22.40
C HIS A 486 5.74 18.68 -23.87
N ASP A 487 5.03 19.44 -24.71
CA ASP A 487 4.95 19.23 -26.16
C ASP A 487 4.46 17.82 -26.57
N GLY A 488 3.62 17.19 -25.73
CA GLY A 488 3.08 15.85 -25.98
C GLY A 488 3.99 14.69 -25.58
N ARG A 489 5.16 14.98 -24.97
CA ARG A 489 6.08 13.95 -24.48
C ARG A 489 5.78 13.49 -23.05
N LEU A 490 4.91 14.19 -22.34
CA LEU A 490 4.45 13.80 -21.00
C LEU A 490 2.92 13.77 -20.95
N ILE A 491 2.36 12.67 -20.45
CA ILE A 491 0.93 12.56 -20.16
C ILE A 491 0.75 12.29 -18.68
N THR A 492 -0.16 13.03 -18.04
CA THR A 492 -0.62 12.76 -16.68
C THR A 492 -2.01 12.12 -16.74
N VAL A 493 -2.19 11.01 -16.03
CA VAL A 493 -3.46 10.27 -15.89
C VAL A 493 -3.81 10.20 -14.41
N PHE A 494 -4.98 10.67 -14.02
CA PHE A 494 -5.48 10.65 -12.64
C PHE A 494 -6.88 10.04 -12.61
N SER A 495 -7.04 8.90 -11.96
CA SER A 495 -8.23 8.04 -12.14
C SER A 495 -9.30 8.16 -11.07
N ALA A 496 -9.12 9.00 -10.05
CA ALA A 496 -10.11 9.27 -9.02
C ALA A 496 -10.95 10.52 -9.36
N SER A 497 -12.20 10.35 -9.78
CA SER A 497 -13.12 11.49 -9.99
C SER A 497 -13.60 12.07 -8.66
N ASN A 498 -13.88 13.37 -8.64
CA ASN A 498 -14.18 14.15 -7.44
C ASN A 498 -13.29 13.78 -6.26
N TYR A 499 -11.96 13.88 -6.43
CA TYR A 499 -10.99 13.34 -5.50
C TYR A 499 -11.28 13.71 -4.03
N CYS A 500 -11.22 12.72 -3.14
CA CYS A 500 -11.60 12.83 -1.72
C CYS A 500 -13.02 13.37 -1.47
N GLY A 501 -13.92 13.24 -2.46
CA GLY A 501 -15.31 13.73 -2.41
C GLY A 501 -15.46 15.26 -2.48
N ARG A 502 -14.37 16.02 -2.73
CA ARG A 502 -14.37 17.48 -2.55
C ARG A 502 -13.63 18.30 -3.59
N ILE A 503 -12.76 17.67 -4.39
CA ILE A 503 -11.88 18.41 -5.30
C ILE A 503 -12.64 18.82 -6.58
N GLY A 504 -13.61 18.03 -7.04
CA GLY A 504 -14.42 18.37 -8.21
C GLY A 504 -13.74 18.13 -9.57
N ASN A 505 -12.62 17.40 -9.61
CA ASN A 505 -11.98 16.98 -10.85
C ASN A 505 -12.71 15.79 -11.50
N THR A 506 -12.60 15.60 -12.81
CA THR A 506 -12.95 14.31 -13.43
C THR A 506 -11.86 13.28 -13.18
N GLY A 507 -12.20 11.99 -13.24
CA GLY A 507 -11.22 10.91 -13.34
C GLY A 507 -10.84 10.66 -14.81
N GLY A 508 -9.76 9.94 -15.06
CA GLY A 508 -9.26 9.68 -16.41
C GLY A 508 -8.52 8.36 -16.55
N THR A 509 -8.48 7.83 -17.77
CA THR A 509 -7.69 6.66 -18.18
C THR A 509 -7.06 6.91 -19.55
N MET A 510 -6.00 6.16 -19.85
CA MET A 510 -5.38 6.15 -21.18
C MET A 510 -5.49 4.75 -21.79
N LEU A 511 -6.06 4.65 -22.98
CA LEU A 511 -6.06 3.42 -23.78
C LEU A 511 -4.89 3.47 -24.75
N LEU A 512 -4.02 2.47 -24.74
CA LEU A 512 -2.84 2.37 -25.60
C LEU A 512 -2.90 1.09 -26.43
N THR A 513 -2.69 1.21 -27.74
CA THR A 513 -2.70 0.08 -28.69
C THR A 513 -1.28 -0.44 -28.97
N PRO A 514 -1.11 -1.59 -29.64
CA PRO A 514 0.22 -2.10 -30.03
C PRO A 514 1.03 -1.15 -30.92
N SER A 515 0.37 -0.36 -31.79
CA SER A 515 0.99 0.71 -32.59
C SER A 515 1.38 1.94 -31.77
N LEU A 516 1.10 1.91 -30.47
CA LEU A 516 1.25 3.00 -29.51
C LEU A 516 0.29 4.18 -29.73
N ASP A 517 -0.69 4.05 -30.62
CA ASP A 517 -1.78 5.02 -30.69
C ASP A 517 -2.55 5.01 -29.36
N TYR A 518 -2.91 6.20 -28.88
CA TYR A 518 -3.56 6.34 -27.58
C TYR A 518 -4.85 7.15 -27.61
N GLN A 519 -5.72 6.88 -26.64
CA GLN A 519 -6.95 7.66 -26.40
C GLN A 519 -7.01 8.04 -24.92
N LEU A 520 -7.33 9.30 -24.66
CA LEU A 520 -7.54 9.80 -23.31
C LEU A 520 -9.05 9.87 -23.04
N MET A 521 -9.46 9.18 -21.98
CA MET A 521 -10.86 8.99 -21.63
C MET A 521 -11.09 9.61 -20.25
N GLU A 522 -11.96 10.60 -20.16
CA GLU A 522 -12.38 11.17 -18.88
C GLU A 522 -13.62 10.43 -18.36
N HIS A 523 -13.86 10.48 -17.05
CA HIS A 523 -15.06 9.95 -16.45
C HIS A 523 -15.47 10.71 -15.18
N TRP A 524 -16.74 10.55 -14.84
CA TRP A 524 -17.28 10.91 -13.55
C TRP A 524 -18.00 9.67 -13.01
N SER A 525 -17.48 9.10 -11.93
CA SER A 525 -17.99 7.82 -11.44
C SER A 525 -19.27 8.02 -10.62
N PRO A 526 -20.31 7.19 -10.83
CA PRO A 526 -21.45 7.12 -9.92
C PRO A 526 -21.03 6.50 -8.58
N THR A 527 -21.90 6.60 -7.56
CA THR A 527 -21.72 5.82 -6.33
C THR A 527 -21.79 4.31 -6.60
N LEU A 528 -21.27 3.47 -5.69
CA LEU A 528 -21.36 2.01 -5.86
C LEU A 528 -22.82 1.51 -5.89
N ALA A 529 -23.72 2.12 -5.12
CA ALA A 529 -25.13 1.76 -5.13
C ALA A 529 -25.78 2.08 -6.49
N GLU A 530 -25.48 3.24 -7.07
CA GLU A 530 -25.93 3.61 -8.41
C GLU A 530 -25.31 2.71 -9.48
N LEU A 531 -24.03 2.37 -9.36
CA LEU A 531 -23.35 1.45 -10.27
C LEU A 531 -24.02 0.07 -10.29
N LEU A 532 -24.32 -0.48 -9.11
CA LEU A 532 -25.02 -1.76 -8.98
C LEU A 532 -26.41 -1.71 -9.63
N ARG A 533 -27.13 -0.59 -9.49
CA ARG A 533 -28.43 -0.36 -10.17
C ARG A 533 -28.26 -0.36 -11.68
N ILE A 534 -27.27 0.37 -12.21
CA ILE A 534 -27.00 0.43 -13.66
C ILE A 534 -26.69 -0.96 -14.22
N GLU A 535 -25.84 -1.73 -13.54
CA GLU A 535 -25.52 -3.10 -13.97
C GLU A 535 -26.73 -4.04 -13.91
N ASP A 536 -27.63 -3.85 -12.95
CA ASP A 536 -28.85 -4.66 -12.85
C ASP A 536 -29.85 -4.35 -13.98
N GLU A 537 -30.04 -3.07 -14.28
CA GLU A 537 -30.87 -2.62 -15.40
C GLU A 537 -30.37 -3.16 -16.74
N GLU A 538 -29.05 -3.12 -16.96
CA GLU A 538 -28.44 -3.71 -18.16
C GLU A 538 -28.61 -5.23 -18.23
N ARG A 539 -28.46 -5.96 -17.12
CA ARG A 539 -28.71 -7.41 -17.09
C ARG A 539 -30.15 -7.75 -17.42
N ARG A 540 -31.11 -7.03 -16.84
CA ARG A 540 -32.55 -7.21 -17.10
C ARG A 540 -32.90 -6.86 -18.55
N ALA A 541 -32.30 -5.80 -19.10
CA ALA A 541 -32.46 -5.46 -20.51
C ALA A 541 -31.88 -6.53 -21.44
N ALA A 542 -30.69 -7.06 -21.14
CA ALA A 542 -30.09 -8.16 -21.89
C ALA A 542 -30.92 -9.46 -21.82
N ALA A 543 -31.67 -9.67 -20.74
CA ALA A 543 -32.62 -10.77 -20.58
C ALA A 543 -33.99 -10.52 -21.24
N GLY A 544 -34.24 -9.32 -21.81
CA GLY A 544 -35.51 -8.94 -22.42
C GLY A 544 -36.61 -8.56 -21.41
N GLU A 545 -36.25 -8.33 -20.14
CA GLU A 545 -37.18 -8.03 -19.04
C GLU A 545 -37.36 -6.52 -18.80
N ALA A 546 -36.59 -5.67 -19.48
CA ALA A 546 -36.62 -4.21 -19.37
C ALA A 546 -36.14 -3.54 -20.66
N GLU A 547 -36.50 -2.26 -20.87
CA GLU A 547 -35.84 -1.44 -21.90
C GLU A 547 -34.39 -1.14 -21.51
N ALA A 548 -33.51 -1.10 -22.50
CA ALA A 548 -32.10 -0.75 -22.27
C ALA A 548 -32.01 0.64 -21.64
N PRO A 549 -31.24 0.80 -20.55
CA PRO A 549 -31.07 2.11 -19.94
C PRO A 549 -30.49 3.09 -20.95
N ALA A 550 -30.90 4.36 -20.87
CA ALA A 550 -30.32 5.42 -21.69
C ALA A 550 -28.80 5.41 -21.50
N ALA A 551 -28.05 5.30 -22.59
CA ALA A 551 -26.59 5.30 -22.53
C ALA A 551 -26.13 6.54 -21.74
N PRO A 552 -25.27 6.39 -20.72
CA PRO A 552 -24.73 7.54 -20.02
C PRO A 552 -24.11 8.49 -21.04
N ALA A 553 -24.23 9.81 -20.80
CA ALA A 553 -23.66 10.82 -21.68
C ALA A 553 -22.20 10.45 -21.98
N ALA A 554 -21.88 10.30 -23.27
CA ALA A 554 -20.55 9.85 -23.67
C ALA A 554 -19.52 10.79 -23.04
N PRO A 555 -18.53 10.27 -22.29
CA PRO A 555 -17.50 11.12 -21.73
C PRO A 555 -16.83 11.91 -22.83
N LYS A 556 -16.31 13.11 -22.52
CA LYS A 556 -15.49 13.86 -23.46
C LYS A 556 -14.31 12.98 -23.85
N GLN A 557 -14.32 12.51 -25.11
CA GLN A 557 -13.24 11.70 -25.67
C GLN A 557 -12.25 12.65 -26.33
N LEU A 558 -11.05 12.77 -25.78
CA LEU A 558 -9.95 13.42 -26.49
C LEU A 558 -9.21 12.34 -27.29
N ARG A 559 -9.64 12.14 -28.54
CA ARG A 559 -8.89 11.30 -29.47
C ARG A 559 -7.76 12.12 -30.06
N ARG A 560 -6.51 11.71 -29.79
CA ARG A 560 -5.34 12.24 -30.46
C ARG A 560 -4.57 11.07 -31.06
N GLN A 561 -4.41 11.08 -32.37
CA GLN A 561 -3.29 10.40 -33.00
C GLN A 561 -2.01 11.19 -32.66
N PHE A 562 -0.84 10.56 -32.70
CA PHE A 562 0.40 11.33 -32.59
C PHE A 562 0.37 12.47 -33.60
N SER A 563 0.71 13.69 -33.17
CA SER A 563 0.85 14.77 -34.14
C SER A 563 1.99 14.40 -35.10
N ALA A 564 1.84 14.77 -36.38
CA ALA A 564 2.94 14.64 -37.34
C ALA A 564 4.23 15.35 -36.85
N ASP A 565 4.10 16.31 -35.92
CA ASP A 565 5.23 17.01 -35.28
C ASP A 565 5.98 16.12 -34.27
N ALA A 566 5.30 15.23 -33.55
CA ALA A 566 5.93 14.25 -32.67
C ALA A 566 6.71 13.19 -33.48
N GLU A 567 6.19 12.77 -34.64
CA GLU A 567 6.92 11.93 -35.59
C GLU A 567 8.14 12.64 -36.18
N LYS A 568 7.99 13.91 -36.61
CA LYS A 568 9.11 14.73 -37.10
C LYS A 568 10.19 14.94 -36.04
N LEU A 569 9.83 15.17 -34.78
CA LEU A 569 10.77 15.34 -33.67
C LEU A 569 11.53 14.05 -33.34
N MET A 570 11.00 12.87 -33.67
CA MET A 570 11.74 11.59 -33.57
C MET A 570 12.68 11.36 -34.76
N GLN A 571 12.35 11.90 -35.94
CA GLN A 571 13.21 11.86 -37.11
C GLN A 571 14.33 12.91 -37.07
N ALA A 572 14.13 14.03 -36.34
CA ALA A 572 14.99 15.22 -36.42
C ALA A 572 16.22 15.24 -35.50
N SER A 573 16.55 14.20 -34.72
CA SER A 573 17.71 14.27 -33.81
C SER A 573 18.48 12.97 -33.62
N VAL A 574 18.93 12.37 -34.72
CA VAL A 574 19.88 11.23 -34.70
C VAL A 574 21.22 11.52 -35.40
N PHE A 575 21.44 12.72 -35.97
CA PHE A 575 22.61 12.94 -36.85
C PHE A 575 23.62 14.04 -36.49
N GLU A 576 23.54 14.73 -35.35
CA GLU A 576 24.50 15.83 -35.05
C GLU A 576 25.29 15.71 -33.74
N CYS A 577 25.47 14.49 -33.21
CA CYS A 577 26.33 14.32 -32.03
C CYS A 577 27.35 13.19 -32.21
N HIS A 578 27.99 13.12 -33.39
CA HIS A 578 29.30 12.47 -33.60
C HIS A 578 30.14 13.37 -34.51
N SER A 579 30.87 14.30 -33.91
CA SER A 579 32.09 14.90 -34.44
C SER A 579 32.91 15.47 -33.29
#